data_AF-A0A7K4IKU3-F1
#
_entry.id   AF-A0A7K4IKU3-F1
#
_cell.length_a   1.000
_cell.length_b   1.000
_cell.length_c   1.000
_cell.angle_alpha   90.00
_cell.angle_beta   90.00
_cell.angle_gamma   90.00
#
_symmetry.space_group_name_H-M   'P 1'
#
loop_
_entity.id
_entity.type
_entity.pdbx_description
1 polymer ?
#
loop_
_entity_poly.entity_id
_entity_poly.type
_entity_poly.pdbx_seq_one_letter_code
_entity_poly.pdbx_strand_id
1 'polypeptide(L)'
;MTDFFVGEALIGEEPEIAHIDLIVGKKNGSVGIDFANSIAQPRMGHTPILGVIRPNIPAKPSTLIVPKVTIRSLEDAEKIFGPAQSAVAKAVADAVEEGIIPKEQAEEFVVIVSVFIHPRGKEYQRIYRYNYAATKLALRRAMENFPTIDKVLEEKDKAIHGMIGFRINNLKKPPYLEVALDIPDWRRVEGIIRTLPRSDAIIIEAGTPLIKRYGVEVVQKIHQLRPESVVIADLKTLDTGNLEARIAGDATADVVGFSGLAPIKTMEKFIEECKKIGALSLMDTLNVLDPVEILTKLKIKPDILELHRAIDVEHEEYAWGNIPEIRKLCGNALIAVAGGIRVKNVDAALKAGADIIVVGRAITAAKDIAGAARAFLQKMGVEEVDQFRVMTDF
;
A
#
# COMPACT_ATOMS: atom_id res chain seq x y z
N MET A 1 29.34 8.48 -12.82
CA MET A 1 28.56 9.70 -13.10
C MET A 1 27.16 9.27 -13.44
N THR A 2 26.16 9.90 -12.83
CA THR A 2 24.75 9.67 -13.18
C THR A 2 24.54 10.08 -14.64
N ASP A 3 23.99 9.19 -15.47
CA ASP A 3 23.81 9.41 -16.91
C ASP A 3 22.58 10.31 -17.21
N PHE A 4 21.57 10.24 -16.33
CA PHE A 4 20.35 11.04 -16.41
C PHE A 4 19.65 11.16 -15.05
N PHE A 5 18.73 12.10 -14.94
CA PHE A 5 17.87 12.32 -13.79
C PHE A 5 16.41 12.08 -14.15
N VAL A 6 15.61 11.65 -13.18
CA VAL A 6 14.19 11.34 -13.35
C VAL A 6 13.38 12.21 -12.41
N GLY A 7 12.28 12.77 -12.90
CA GLY A 7 11.36 13.58 -12.11
C GLY A 7 9.92 13.20 -12.39
N GLU A 8 9.11 13.28 -11.34
CA GLU A 8 7.66 13.09 -11.41
C GLU A 8 6.95 14.20 -10.63
N ALA A 9 5.83 14.66 -11.17
CA ALA A 9 4.88 15.49 -10.44
C ALA A 9 3.44 15.33 -10.95
N LEU A 10 2.52 15.33 -9.99
CA LEU A 10 1.07 15.39 -10.18
C LEU A 10 0.54 16.70 -9.60
N ILE A 11 -0.12 17.52 -10.40
CA ILE A 11 -0.70 18.80 -9.96
C ILE A 11 -2.11 18.99 -10.53
N GLY A 12 -2.99 19.51 -9.69
CA GLY A 12 -4.34 19.91 -10.06
C GLY A 12 -5.40 18.85 -9.79
N GLU A 13 -6.59 19.09 -10.28
CA GLU A 13 -7.78 18.28 -10.04
C GLU A 13 -8.38 17.82 -11.36
N GLU A 14 -9.06 16.66 -11.34
CA GLU A 14 -9.81 16.17 -12.49
C GLU A 14 -10.86 17.19 -12.97
N PRO A 15 -11.14 17.24 -14.30
CA PRO A 15 -10.48 16.48 -15.35
C PRO A 15 -9.18 17.11 -15.89
N GLU A 16 -8.75 18.29 -15.42
CA GLU A 16 -7.55 18.97 -15.96
C GLU A 16 -6.22 18.55 -15.31
N ILE A 17 -6.24 17.62 -14.36
CA ILE A 17 -5.05 17.11 -13.66
C ILE A 17 -3.87 16.83 -14.62
N ALA A 18 -2.71 17.37 -14.27
CA ALA A 18 -1.47 17.17 -15.02
C ALA A 18 -0.59 16.17 -14.28
N HIS A 19 -0.21 15.09 -14.97
CA HIS A 19 0.78 14.13 -14.47
C HIS A 19 1.97 14.12 -15.44
N ILE A 20 3.10 14.62 -14.95
CA ILE A 20 4.35 14.76 -15.69
C ILE A 20 5.35 13.73 -15.19
N ASP A 21 5.83 12.87 -16.08
CA ASP A 21 7.07 12.13 -15.88
C ASP A 21 8.11 12.73 -16.82
N LEU A 22 9.33 12.95 -16.36
CA LEU A 22 10.39 13.43 -17.22
C LEU A 22 11.72 12.76 -16.94
N ILE A 23 12.55 12.76 -17.98
CA ILE A 23 13.95 12.37 -17.94
C ILE A 23 14.76 13.54 -18.49
N VAL A 24 15.80 13.95 -17.77
CA VAL A 24 16.77 14.96 -18.21
C VAL A 24 18.17 14.36 -18.21
N GLY A 25 18.92 14.58 -19.29
CA GLY A 25 20.27 14.04 -19.42
C GLY A 25 21.03 14.65 -20.58
N LYS A 26 22.26 14.20 -20.80
CA LYS A 26 23.15 14.77 -21.83
C LYS A 26 22.73 14.37 -23.24
N LYS A 27 22.93 15.28 -24.20
CA LYS A 27 22.75 15.07 -25.65
C LYS A 27 23.62 13.93 -26.20
N ASN A 28 24.79 13.70 -25.62
CA ASN A 28 25.70 12.63 -26.01
C ASN A 28 25.59 11.38 -25.10
N GLY A 29 24.61 11.35 -24.20
CA GLY A 29 24.31 10.20 -23.34
C GLY A 29 23.10 9.40 -23.86
N SER A 30 22.63 8.45 -23.05
CA SER A 30 21.48 7.61 -23.37
C SER A 30 20.22 8.41 -23.72
N VAL A 31 19.92 9.46 -22.94
CA VAL A 31 18.74 10.32 -23.16
C VAL A 31 18.80 11.03 -24.51
N GLY A 32 20.00 11.45 -24.94
CA GLY A 32 20.19 12.06 -26.27
C GLY A 32 19.89 11.11 -27.42
N ILE A 33 20.28 9.84 -27.29
CA ILE A 33 19.97 8.79 -28.27
C ILE A 33 18.45 8.55 -28.31
N ASP A 34 17.81 8.40 -27.15
CA ASP A 34 16.36 8.18 -27.06
C ASP A 34 15.56 9.37 -27.56
N PHE A 35 16.03 10.60 -27.30
CA PHE A 35 15.46 11.82 -27.84
C PHE A 35 15.48 11.81 -29.37
N ALA A 36 16.63 11.52 -29.97
CA ALA A 36 16.80 11.47 -31.42
C ALA A 36 15.97 10.36 -32.08
N ASN A 37 15.92 9.17 -31.45
CA ASN A 37 15.10 8.07 -31.94
C ASN A 37 13.60 8.38 -31.84
N SER A 38 13.16 8.94 -30.72
CA SER A 38 11.74 9.23 -30.49
C SER A 38 11.18 10.25 -31.48
N ILE A 39 11.94 11.30 -31.80
CA ILE A 39 11.51 12.27 -32.81
C ILE A 39 11.55 11.70 -34.23
N ALA A 40 12.48 10.79 -34.53
CA ALA A 40 12.61 10.17 -35.85
C ALA A 40 11.59 9.05 -36.11
N GLN A 41 10.98 8.48 -35.06
CA GLN A 41 10.09 7.33 -35.15
C GLN A 41 8.73 7.61 -34.49
N PRO A 42 7.90 8.49 -35.09
CA PRO A 42 6.60 8.81 -34.52
C PRO A 42 5.70 7.57 -34.46
N ARG A 43 4.95 7.43 -33.37
CA ARG A 43 3.98 6.35 -33.16
C ARG A 43 2.57 6.90 -33.27
N MET A 44 1.68 6.12 -33.88
CA MET A 44 0.27 6.49 -34.03
C MET A 44 -0.35 6.83 -32.66
N GLY A 45 -0.92 8.04 -32.55
CA GLY A 45 -1.56 8.53 -31.33
C GLY A 45 -0.63 9.01 -30.20
N HIS A 46 0.69 8.86 -30.36
CA HIS A 46 1.70 9.24 -29.35
C HIS A 46 2.89 9.99 -29.97
N THR A 47 2.63 10.74 -31.04
CA THR A 47 3.66 11.49 -31.77
C THR A 47 4.37 12.48 -30.85
N PRO A 48 5.69 12.34 -30.63
CA PRO A 48 6.44 13.30 -29.85
C PRO A 48 6.55 14.65 -30.56
N ILE A 49 6.50 15.74 -29.80
CA ILE A 49 6.59 17.11 -30.34
C ILE A 49 7.66 17.91 -29.59
N LEU A 50 8.31 18.84 -30.28
CA LEU A 50 9.26 19.74 -29.63
C LEU A 50 8.54 20.76 -28.74
N GLY A 51 9.07 21.01 -27.55
CA GLY A 51 8.65 22.11 -26.70
C GLY A 51 9.09 23.45 -27.28
N VAL A 52 8.13 24.28 -27.67
CA VAL A 52 8.38 25.61 -28.26
C VAL A 52 7.72 26.70 -27.42
N ILE A 53 8.47 27.77 -27.12
CA ILE A 53 7.94 28.94 -26.41
C ILE A 53 6.97 29.70 -27.31
N ARG A 54 7.39 29.86 -28.57
CA ARG A 54 6.61 30.38 -29.69
C ARG A 54 7.20 29.82 -30.99
N PRO A 55 6.52 29.95 -32.14
CA PRO A 55 7.05 29.50 -33.42
C PRO A 55 8.49 30.01 -33.63
N ASN A 56 9.36 29.11 -34.07
CA ASN A 56 10.80 29.34 -34.31
C ASN A 56 11.66 29.61 -33.06
N ILE A 57 11.12 29.44 -31.84
CA ILE A 57 11.89 29.54 -30.59
C ILE A 57 11.64 28.28 -29.73
N PRO A 58 12.41 27.20 -29.93
CA PRO A 58 12.37 26.03 -29.06
C PRO A 58 12.94 26.34 -27.67
N ALA A 59 12.42 25.64 -26.65
CA ALA A 59 12.97 25.74 -25.30
C ALA A 59 14.38 25.13 -25.20
N LYS A 60 15.16 25.62 -24.24
CA LYS A 60 16.47 25.08 -23.86
C LYS A 60 16.44 24.69 -22.37
N PRO A 61 16.89 23.48 -21.99
CA PRO A 61 17.36 22.40 -22.87
C PRO A 61 16.29 21.91 -23.86
N SER A 62 16.77 21.35 -24.99
CA SER A 62 15.88 20.88 -26.06
C SER A 62 14.91 19.85 -25.47
N THR A 63 13.62 20.14 -25.56
CA THR A 63 12.58 19.38 -24.87
C THR A 63 11.67 18.66 -25.86
N LEU A 64 11.45 17.38 -25.65
CA LEU A 64 10.50 16.55 -26.37
C LEU A 64 9.32 16.23 -25.46
N ILE A 65 8.11 16.42 -25.97
CA ILE A 65 6.85 16.21 -25.26
C ILE A 65 6.16 15.00 -25.87
N VAL A 66 5.88 14.00 -25.04
CA VAL A 66 5.29 12.72 -25.45
C VAL A 66 3.90 12.58 -24.82
N PRO A 67 2.82 12.45 -25.59
CA PRO A 67 1.49 12.22 -25.04
C PRO A 67 1.40 10.85 -24.35
N LYS A 68 0.99 10.82 -23.07
CA LYS A 68 0.76 9.58 -22.31
C LYS A 68 -0.56 8.90 -22.70
N VAL A 69 -1.55 9.70 -23.11
CA VAL A 69 -2.86 9.23 -23.58
C VAL A 69 -2.89 9.27 -25.10
N THR A 70 -3.44 8.21 -25.71
CA THR A 70 -3.58 8.11 -27.16
C THR A 70 -4.45 9.25 -27.68
N ILE A 71 -3.91 10.07 -28.58
CA ILE A 71 -4.64 11.13 -29.28
C ILE A 71 -5.60 10.47 -30.27
N ARG A 72 -6.92 10.68 -30.08
CA ARG A 72 -7.98 10.08 -30.91
C ARG A 72 -8.71 11.10 -31.78
N SER A 73 -8.57 12.39 -31.47
CA SER A 73 -9.30 13.48 -32.12
C SER A 73 -8.41 14.72 -32.27
N LEU A 74 -8.85 15.67 -33.12
CA LEU A 74 -8.21 16.98 -33.20
C LEU A 74 -8.33 17.76 -31.89
N GLU A 75 -9.42 17.59 -31.14
CA GLU A 75 -9.59 18.24 -29.83
C GLU A 75 -8.53 17.75 -28.83
N ASP A 76 -8.20 16.45 -28.83
CA ASP A 76 -7.13 15.90 -27.99
C ASP A 76 -5.76 16.42 -28.44
N ALA A 77 -5.56 16.58 -29.75
CA ALA A 77 -4.35 17.18 -30.29
C ALA A 77 -4.25 18.66 -29.84
N GLU A 78 -5.29 19.47 -29.97
CA GLU A 78 -5.24 20.88 -29.58
C GLU A 78 -4.84 21.09 -28.12
N LYS A 79 -5.26 20.19 -27.20
CA LYS A 79 -4.85 20.22 -25.78
C LYS A 79 -3.34 20.03 -25.60
N ILE A 80 -2.75 19.05 -26.29
CA ILE A 80 -1.31 18.75 -26.15
C ILE A 80 -0.44 19.72 -26.95
N PHE A 81 -0.81 20.03 -28.19
CA PHE A 81 -0.08 20.93 -29.08
C PHE A 81 -0.26 22.42 -28.72
N GLY A 82 -1.29 22.77 -27.94
CA GLY A 82 -1.56 24.14 -27.51
C GLY A 82 -1.09 24.41 -26.08
N PRO A 83 -2.01 24.40 -25.09
CA PRO A 83 -1.70 24.83 -23.73
C PRO A 83 -0.60 23.98 -23.06
N ALA A 84 -0.58 22.65 -23.24
CA ALA A 84 0.43 21.82 -22.60
C ALA A 84 1.83 22.01 -23.21
N GLN A 85 1.96 22.08 -24.54
CA GLN A 85 3.25 22.36 -25.19
C GLN A 85 3.84 23.69 -24.71
N SER A 86 3.04 24.75 -24.72
CA SER A 86 3.48 26.08 -24.27
C SER A 86 3.85 26.09 -22.79
N ALA A 87 3.06 25.41 -21.95
CA ALA A 87 3.31 25.29 -20.52
C ALA A 87 4.62 24.58 -20.21
N VAL A 88 4.85 23.40 -20.80
CA VAL A 88 6.08 22.63 -20.62
C VAL A 88 7.30 23.42 -21.11
N ALA A 89 7.21 24.01 -22.31
CA ALA A 89 8.31 24.79 -22.87
C ALA A 89 8.68 25.98 -21.98
N LYS A 90 7.67 26.73 -21.49
CA LYS A 90 7.88 27.87 -20.59
C LYS A 90 8.44 27.43 -19.24
N ALA A 91 7.96 26.32 -18.68
CA ALA A 91 8.47 25.76 -17.44
C ALA A 91 9.95 25.36 -17.53
N VAL A 92 10.37 24.77 -18.65
CA VAL A 92 11.77 24.41 -18.89
C VAL A 92 12.65 25.67 -18.99
N ALA A 93 12.21 26.69 -19.72
CA ALA A 93 12.95 27.94 -19.82
C ALA A 93 13.08 28.65 -18.46
N ASP A 94 12.00 28.68 -17.67
CA ASP A 94 12.00 29.27 -16.33
C ASP A 94 12.87 28.45 -15.37
N ALA A 95 12.93 27.13 -15.52
CA ALA A 95 13.82 26.28 -14.74
C ALA A 95 15.31 26.62 -14.98
N VAL A 96 15.68 27.06 -16.19
CA VAL A 96 17.02 27.56 -16.47
C VAL A 96 17.23 28.96 -15.88
N GLU A 97 16.25 29.86 -16.02
CA GLU A 97 16.30 31.21 -15.45
C GLU A 97 16.47 31.19 -13.92
N GLU A 98 15.79 30.27 -13.25
CA GLU A 98 15.83 30.09 -11.79
C GLU A 98 17.01 29.24 -11.31
N GLY A 99 17.84 28.73 -12.22
CA GLY A 99 19.01 27.91 -11.89
C GLY A 99 18.70 26.50 -11.41
N ILE A 100 17.46 26.00 -11.57
CA ILE A 100 17.12 24.58 -11.36
C ILE A 100 17.94 23.72 -12.34
N ILE A 101 18.02 24.16 -13.60
CA ILE A 101 18.96 23.65 -14.58
C ILE A 101 20.05 24.71 -14.76
N PRO A 102 21.34 24.41 -14.49
CA PRO A 102 22.41 25.36 -14.71
C PRO A 102 22.46 25.83 -16.17
N LYS A 103 22.60 27.14 -16.39
CA LYS A 103 22.53 27.76 -17.72
C LYS A 103 23.58 27.22 -18.67
N GLU A 104 24.77 26.89 -18.17
CA GLU A 104 25.86 26.26 -18.89
C GLU A 104 25.54 24.83 -19.35
N GLN A 105 24.65 24.11 -18.65
CA GLN A 105 24.21 22.76 -19.01
C GLN A 105 22.99 22.77 -19.95
N ALA A 106 22.28 23.90 -20.06
CA ALA A 106 21.08 24.01 -20.88
C ALA A 106 21.32 23.69 -22.37
N GLU A 107 22.54 23.94 -22.88
CA GLU A 107 22.90 23.57 -24.26
C GLU A 107 23.39 22.12 -24.39
N GLU A 108 23.80 21.47 -23.30
CA GLU A 108 24.29 20.11 -23.30
C GLU A 108 23.19 19.08 -23.00
N PHE A 109 22.13 19.51 -22.31
CA PHE A 109 21.05 18.62 -21.93
C PHE A 109 19.92 18.53 -22.97
N VAL A 110 19.18 17.44 -22.87
CA VAL A 110 17.86 17.25 -23.46
C VAL A 110 16.89 16.82 -22.37
N VAL A 111 15.62 17.13 -22.57
CA VAL A 111 14.53 16.71 -21.69
C VAL A 111 13.50 15.94 -22.51
N ILE A 112 13.08 14.77 -22.01
CA ILE A 112 11.93 14.05 -22.54
C ILE A 112 10.84 14.11 -21.47
N VAL A 113 9.68 14.66 -21.81
CA VAL A 113 8.56 14.91 -20.91
C VAL A 113 7.35 14.10 -21.39
N SER A 114 6.94 13.12 -20.60
CA SER A 114 5.69 12.38 -20.78
C SER A 114 4.56 13.14 -20.11
N VAL A 115 3.56 13.53 -20.89
CA VAL A 115 2.47 14.41 -20.45
C VAL A 115 1.16 13.65 -20.46
N PHE A 116 0.53 13.54 -19.29
CA PHE A 116 -0.86 13.12 -19.18
C PHE A 116 -1.80 14.32 -19.28
N ILE A 117 -2.80 14.21 -20.15
CA ILE A 117 -3.97 15.08 -20.18
C ILE A 117 -5.18 14.17 -20.26
N HIS A 118 -6.15 14.35 -19.37
CA HIS A 118 -7.39 13.58 -19.44
C HIS A 118 -8.17 13.97 -20.72
N PRO A 119 -8.70 13.01 -21.49
CA PRO A 119 -9.55 13.31 -22.66
C PRO A 119 -10.76 14.22 -22.38
N ARG A 120 -11.28 14.20 -21.14
CA ARG A 120 -12.42 15.04 -20.71
C ARG A 120 -12.02 16.47 -20.35
N GLY A 121 -10.72 16.77 -20.23
CA GLY A 121 -10.24 18.10 -19.88
C GLY A 121 -10.60 19.10 -20.99
N LYS A 122 -11.18 20.23 -20.60
CA LYS A 122 -11.67 21.26 -21.55
C LYS A 122 -11.18 22.66 -21.20
N GLU A 123 -10.76 22.89 -19.96
CA GLU A 123 -10.31 24.20 -19.53
C GLU A 123 -8.84 24.45 -19.85
N TYR A 124 -8.57 25.07 -21.00
CA TYR A 124 -7.19 25.26 -21.50
C TYR A 124 -6.30 26.05 -20.54
N GLN A 125 -6.86 27.02 -19.81
CA GLN A 125 -6.12 27.78 -18.79
C GLN A 125 -5.65 26.90 -17.64
N ARG A 126 -6.49 25.96 -17.17
CA ARG A 126 -6.12 25.01 -16.13
C ARG A 126 -5.11 23.99 -16.65
N ILE A 127 -5.32 23.46 -17.86
CA ILE A 127 -4.35 22.58 -18.54
C ILE A 127 -2.98 23.25 -18.59
N TYR A 128 -2.91 24.52 -19.03
CA TYR A 128 -1.66 25.28 -19.08
C TYR A 128 -1.02 25.39 -17.68
N ARG A 129 -1.76 25.89 -16.69
CA ARG A 129 -1.22 26.16 -15.34
C ARG A 129 -0.74 24.88 -14.64
N TYR A 130 -1.51 23.80 -14.71
CA TYR A 130 -1.16 22.54 -14.06
C TYR A 130 0.03 21.87 -14.75
N ASN A 131 0.09 21.87 -16.10
CA ASN A 131 1.26 21.35 -16.81
C ASN A 131 2.51 22.18 -16.56
N TYR A 132 2.39 23.51 -16.46
CA TYR A 132 3.51 24.39 -16.13
C TYR A 132 4.06 24.08 -14.74
N ALA A 133 3.18 24.06 -13.74
CA ALA A 133 3.54 23.81 -12.34
C ALA A 133 4.11 22.40 -12.13
N ALA A 134 3.46 21.37 -12.69
CA ALA A 134 3.92 19.99 -12.62
C ALA A 134 5.28 19.83 -13.31
N THR A 135 5.48 20.40 -14.51
CA THR A 135 6.77 20.31 -15.21
C THR A 135 7.90 20.91 -14.38
N LYS A 136 7.67 22.10 -13.82
CA LYS A 136 8.67 22.81 -13.02
C LYS A 136 9.01 22.05 -11.73
N LEU A 137 8.00 21.50 -11.06
CA LEU A 137 8.19 20.67 -9.87
C LEU A 137 8.94 19.38 -10.20
N ALA A 138 8.58 18.69 -11.29
CA ALA A 138 9.24 17.47 -11.74
C ALA A 138 10.72 17.73 -12.10
N LEU A 139 11.02 18.85 -12.77
CA LEU A 139 12.40 19.25 -13.08
C LEU A 139 13.21 19.52 -11.80
N ARG A 140 12.63 20.24 -10.83
CA ARG A 140 13.28 20.47 -9.54
C ARG A 140 13.60 19.17 -8.84
N ARG A 141 12.61 18.27 -8.74
CA ARG A 141 12.77 16.95 -8.12
C ARG A 141 13.83 16.11 -8.83
N ALA A 142 13.87 16.13 -10.16
CA ALA A 142 14.90 15.42 -10.93
C ALA A 142 16.30 15.94 -10.59
N MET A 143 16.50 17.26 -10.68
CA MET A 143 17.81 17.89 -10.44
C MET A 143 18.27 17.79 -8.98
N GLU A 144 17.33 17.71 -8.03
CA GLU A 144 17.60 17.50 -6.60
C GLU A 144 17.72 16.02 -6.19
N ASN A 145 17.49 15.07 -7.12
CA ASN A 145 17.38 13.63 -6.83
C ASN A 145 16.31 13.31 -5.75
N PHE A 146 15.17 14.00 -5.81
CA PHE A 146 14.04 13.77 -4.93
C PHE A 146 12.99 12.85 -5.59
N PRO A 147 12.39 11.89 -4.86
CA PRO A 147 12.64 11.57 -3.45
C PRO A 147 13.92 10.77 -3.22
N THR A 148 14.51 10.91 -2.04
CA THR A 148 15.59 10.01 -1.58
C THR A 148 15.04 8.62 -1.25
N ILE A 149 15.91 7.61 -1.21
CA ILE A 149 15.52 6.25 -0.80
C ILE A 149 14.90 6.25 0.62
N ASP A 150 15.45 7.05 1.54
CA ASP A 150 14.93 7.15 2.90
C ASP A 150 13.51 7.70 2.91
N LYS A 151 13.24 8.73 2.09
CA LYS A 151 11.89 9.30 1.98
C LYS A 151 10.90 8.29 1.40
N VAL A 152 11.32 7.50 0.39
CA VAL A 152 10.47 6.44 -0.18
C VAL A 152 10.18 5.35 0.87
N LEU A 153 11.19 4.90 1.61
CA LEU A 153 11.03 3.88 2.65
C LEU A 153 10.15 4.35 3.82
N GLU A 154 10.14 5.65 4.10
CA GLU A 154 9.27 6.27 5.10
C GLU A 154 7.81 6.38 4.62
N GLU A 155 7.59 6.83 3.38
CA GLU A 155 6.26 7.16 2.86
C GLU A 155 5.51 5.95 2.27
N LYS A 156 6.21 4.88 1.86
CA LYS A 156 5.58 3.70 1.23
C LYS A 156 4.45 3.07 2.06
N ASP A 157 4.52 3.19 3.38
CA ASP A 157 3.52 2.64 4.32
C ASP A 157 2.53 3.72 4.83
N LYS A 158 2.60 4.94 4.30
CA LYS A 158 1.69 6.05 4.61
C LYS A 158 0.85 6.48 3.41
N ALA A 159 1.43 6.41 2.22
CA ALA A 159 0.82 6.90 1.00
C ALA A 159 -0.36 6.03 0.55
N ILE A 160 -1.43 6.70 0.14
CA ILE A 160 -2.54 6.10 -0.61
C ILE A 160 -2.29 6.42 -2.08
N HIS A 161 -2.21 5.40 -2.93
CA HIS A 161 -2.14 5.64 -4.36
C HIS A 161 -3.50 6.10 -4.86
N GLY A 162 -3.56 7.23 -5.57
CA GLY A 162 -4.83 7.88 -5.97
C GLY A 162 -5.81 6.99 -6.74
N MET A 163 -5.31 5.98 -7.46
CA MET A 163 -6.15 5.01 -8.19
C MET A 163 -6.73 3.89 -7.32
N ILE A 164 -6.05 3.55 -6.21
CA ILE A 164 -6.46 2.43 -5.34
C ILE A 164 -7.39 2.97 -4.24
N GLY A 165 -7.17 4.19 -3.75
CA GLY A 165 -8.07 4.86 -2.81
C GLY A 165 -8.06 4.29 -1.39
N PHE A 166 -7.27 3.25 -1.13
CA PHE A 166 -6.99 2.71 0.19
C PHE A 166 -5.50 2.40 0.35
N ARG A 167 -5.06 2.25 1.59
CA ARG A 167 -3.70 1.85 1.93
C ARG A 167 -3.67 0.38 2.31
N ILE A 168 -2.65 -0.33 1.82
CA ILE A 168 -2.35 -1.69 2.30
C ILE A 168 -1.61 -1.57 3.63
N ASN A 169 -2.19 -2.08 4.70
CA ASN A 169 -1.59 -2.06 6.03
C ASN A 169 -0.74 -3.31 6.27
N ASN A 170 0.58 -3.13 6.32
CA ASN A 170 1.56 -4.21 6.48
C ASN A 170 1.86 -4.57 7.96
N LEU A 171 0.96 -4.20 8.89
CA LEU A 171 1.06 -4.52 10.32
C LEU A 171 2.36 -4.06 11.03
N LYS A 172 2.84 -2.85 10.73
CA LYS A 172 4.14 -2.32 11.24
C LYS A 172 4.10 -1.51 12.54
N LYS A 173 2.92 -1.15 13.03
CA LYS A 173 2.70 -0.26 14.17
C LYS A 173 1.76 -0.91 15.19
N PRO A 174 2.19 -1.99 15.86
CA PRO A 174 1.42 -2.57 16.96
C PRO A 174 1.23 -1.55 18.10
N PRO A 175 0.18 -1.69 18.92
CA PRO A 175 -0.70 -2.87 19.01
C PRO A 175 -1.90 -2.86 18.05
N TYR A 176 -2.37 -4.05 17.65
CA TYR A 176 -3.54 -4.26 16.80
C TYR A 176 -4.69 -4.97 17.54
N LEU A 177 -5.92 -4.61 17.22
CA LEU A 177 -7.15 -5.26 17.69
C LEU A 177 -7.68 -6.14 16.56
N GLU A 178 -7.59 -7.44 16.74
CA GLU A 178 -8.15 -8.41 15.81
C GLU A 178 -9.56 -8.80 16.25
N VAL A 179 -10.52 -8.66 15.35
CA VAL A 179 -11.93 -8.99 15.58
C VAL A 179 -12.28 -10.30 14.89
N ALA A 180 -12.37 -11.37 15.68
CA ALA A 180 -12.68 -12.72 15.22
C ALA A 180 -14.16 -12.90 14.87
N LEU A 181 -14.47 -13.14 13.60
CA LEU A 181 -15.83 -13.30 13.09
C LEU A 181 -16.26 -14.77 12.97
N ASP A 182 -16.31 -15.48 14.10
CA ASP A 182 -16.77 -16.88 14.21
C ASP A 182 -18.29 -17.06 14.13
N ILE A 183 -18.94 -16.34 13.22
CA ILE A 183 -20.39 -16.34 13.05
C ILE A 183 -20.70 -16.88 11.66
N PRO A 184 -21.25 -18.10 11.53
CA PRO A 184 -21.61 -18.67 10.23
C PRO A 184 -22.93 -18.05 9.71
N ASP A 185 -23.04 -16.72 9.70
CA ASP A 185 -24.16 -15.95 9.16
C ASP A 185 -23.62 -14.64 8.56
N TRP A 186 -23.55 -14.60 7.23
CA TRP A 186 -23.04 -13.44 6.51
C TRP A 186 -23.81 -12.15 6.80
N ARG A 187 -25.14 -12.21 6.96
CA ARG A 187 -25.95 -10.99 7.20
C ARG A 187 -25.58 -10.35 8.53
N ARG A 188 -25.35 -11.18 9.55
CA ARG A 188 -24.87 -10.71 10.86
C ARG A 188 -23.44 -10.19 10.77
N VAL A 189 -22.55 -10.90 10.10
CA VAL A 189 -21.15 -10.50 9.88
C VAL A 189 -21.05 -9.16 9.17
N GLU A 190 -21.80 -8.96 8.08
CA GLU A 190 -21.86 -7.69 7.37
C GLU A 190 -22.32 -6.54 8.29
N GLY A 191 -23.33 -6.78 9.12
CA GLY A 191 -23.79 -5.80 10.11
C GLY A 191 -22.71 -5.42 11.14
N ILE A 192 -21.93 -6.40 11.60
CA ILE A 192 -20.80 -6.17 12.52
C ILE A 192 -19.72 -5.34 11.82
N ILE A 193 -19.28 -5.74 10.63
CA ILE A 193 -18.24 -5.04 9.87
C ILE A 193 -18.64 -3.59 9.59
N ARG A 194 -19.90 -3.32 9.26
CA ARG A 194 -20.38 -1.95 9.04
C ARG A 194 -20.39 -1.10 10.32
N THR A 195 -20.50 -1.73 11.49
CA THR A 195 -20.61 -1.05 12.79
C THR A 195 -19.26 -0.81 13.47
N LEU A 196 -18.24 -1.61 13.18
CA LEU A 196 -16.89 -1.42 13.74
C LEU A 196 -16.37 0.01 13.48
N PRO A 197 -15.53 0.60 14.34
CA PRO A 197 -14.89 1.86 14.02
C PRO A 197 -13.95 1.69 12.82
N ARG A 198 -13.71 2.76 12.04
CA ARG A 198 -12.67 2.76 11.00
C ARG A 198 -11.35 3.15 11.65
N SER A 199 -10.43 2.20 11.73
CA SER A 199 -9.12 2.38 12.32
C SER A 199 -8.13 1.41 11.68
N ASP A 200 -6.93 1.90 11.38
CA ASP A 200 -5.81 1.08 10.91
C ASP A 200 -5.30 0.08 11.96
N ALA A 201 -5.71 0.26 13.21
CA ALA A 201 -5.39 -0.66 14.29
C ALA A 201 -6.34 -1.86 14.35
N ILE A 202 -7.40 -1.91 13.53
CA ILE A 202 -8.33 -3.04 13.49
C ILE A 202 -7.97 -4.00 12.37
N ILE A 203 -7.86 -5.27 12.73
CA ILE A 203 -7.75 -6.41 11.83
C ILE A 203 -9.09 -7.16 11.87
N ILE A 204 -9.56 -7.64 10.73
CA ILE A 204 -10.78 -8.43 10.63
C ILE A 204 -10.41 -9.86 10.31
N GLU A 205 -10.81 -10.80 11.16
CA GLU A 205 -10.54 -12.22 10.93
C GLU A 205 -11.81 -12.90 10.43
N ALA A 206 -11.74 -13.47 9.23
CA ALA A 206 -12.71 -14.45 8.74
C ALA A 206 -12.45 -15.77 9.47
N GLY A 207 -13.10 -15.93 10.63
CA GLY A 207 -12.93 -17.11 11.48
C GLY A 207 -13.32 -18.42 10.80
N THR A 208 -12.75 -19.53 11.28
CA THR A 208 -12.95 -20.87 10.70
C THR A 208 -14.42 -21.20 10.39
N PRO A 209 -15.42 -21.02 11.28
CA PRO A 209 -16.82 -21.37 10.99
C PRO A 209 -17.42 -20.59 9.83
N LEU A 210 -17.01 -19.32 9.66
CA LEU A 210 -17.48 -18.46 8.57
C LEU A 210 -16.93 -18.97 7.24
N ILE A 211 -15.63 -19.24 7.17
CA ILE A 211 -14.97 -19.78 5.98
C ILE A 211 -15.56 -21.16 5.62
N LYS A 212 -15.72 -22.06 6.59
CA LYS A 212 -16.28 -23.40 6.32
C LYS A 212 -17.71 -23.34 5.76
N ARG A 213 -18.49 -22.32 6.09
CA ARG A 213 -19.85 -22.17 5.56
C ARG A 213 -19.91 -21.53 4.18
N TYR A 214 -19.08 -20.52 3.91
CA TYR A 214 -19.22 -19.65 2.73
C TYR A 214 -18.07 -19.75 1.72
N GLY A 215 -17.04 -20.54 2.01
CA GLY A 215 -15.80 -20.54 1.24
C GLY A 215 -14.86 -19.41 1.68
N VAL A 216 -13.64 -19.45 1.15
CA VAL A 216 -12.60 -18.46 1.46
C VAL A 216 -12.90 -17.09 0.84
N GLU A 217 -13.74 -17.05 -0.21
CA GLU A 217 -14.17 -15.86 -0.93
C GLU A 217 -14.97 -14.89 -0.05
N VAL A 218 -15.34 -15.30 1.17
CA VAL A 218 -15.85 -14.38 2.19
C VAL A 218 -14.86 -13.25 2.49
N VAL A 219 -13.55 -13.50 2.38
CA VAL A 219 -12.49 -12.49 2.53
C VAL A 219 -12.65 -11.36 1.51
N GLN A 220 -12.88 -11.69 0.23
CA GLN A 220 -13.15 -10.69 -0.81
C GLN A 220 -14.38 -9.83 -0.48
N LYS A 221 -15.42 -10.44 0.09
CA LYS A 221 -16.62 -9.71 0.51
C LYS A 221 -16.36 -8.76 1.68
N ILE A 222 -15.46 -9.13 2.60
CA ILE A 222 -15.01 -8.24 3.68
C ILE A 222 -14.27 -7.05 3.08
N HIS A 223 -13.34 -7.29 2.14
CA HIS A 223 -12.62 -6.23 1.45
C HIS A 223 -13.52 -5.29 0.63
N GLN A 224 -14.60 -5.79 0.03
CA GLN A 224 -15.59 -4.93 -0.63
C GLN A 224 -16.29 -3.95 0.33
N LEU A 225 -16.41 -4.32 1.62
CA LEU A 225 -17.00 -3.46 2.65
C LEU A 225 -15.97 -2.53 3.29
N ARG A 226 -14.73 -3.00 3.42
CA ARG A 226 -13.60 -2.31 4.06
C ARG A 226 -12.30 -2.58 3.31
N PRO A 227 -12.07 -1.90 2.18
CA PRO A 227 -10.88 -2.14 1.37
C PRO A 227 -9.58 -1.74 2.08
N GLU A 228 -9.66 -0.90 3.13
CA GLU A 228 -8.52 -0.46 3.93
C GLU A 228 -8.11 -1.40 5.08
N SER A 229 -8.97 -2.35 5.45
CA SER A 229 -8.74 -3.22 6.61
C SER A 229 -7.89 -4.42 6.23
N VAL A 230 -7.00 -4.85 7.13
CA VAL A 230 -6.31 -6.14 7.01
C VAL A 230 -7.33 -7.25 7.27
N VAL A 231 -7.38 -8.25 6.40
CA VAL A 231 -8.25 -9.41 6.55
C VAL A 231 -7.44 -10.70 6.72
N ILE A 232 -7.64 -11.38 7.85
CA ILE A 232 -7.10 -12.71 8.13
C ILE A 232 -8.07 -13.77 7.62
N ALA A 233 -7.55 -14.76 6.89
CA ALA A 233 -8.24 -16.00 6.59
C ALA A 233 -7.80 -17.10 7.58
N ASP A 234 -8.62 -17.36 8.59
CA ASP A 234 -8.36 -18.40 9.59
C ASP A 234 -8.74 -19.79 9.05
N LEU A 235 -7.85 -20.38 8.25
CA LEU A 235 -8.08 -21.69 7.63
C LEU A 235 -7.82 -22.85 8.60
N LYS A 236 -6.95 -22.63 9.60
CA LYS A 236 -6.33 -23.67 10.43
C LYS A 236 -5.76 -24.82 9.59
N THR A 237 -5.09 -24.46 8.49
CA THR A 237 -4.50 -25.41 7.55
C THR A 237 -3.62 -26.43 8.26
N LEU A 238 -3.94 -27.72 8.06
CA LEU A 238 -3.20 -28.86 8.62
C LEU A 238 -2.44 -29.65 7.55
N ASP A 239 -2.92 -29.63 6.31
CA ASP A 239 -2.31 -30.31 5.17
C ASP A 239 -2.40 -29.44 3.91
N THR A 240 -1.64 -29.80 2.88
CA THR A 240 -1.63 -29.11 1.57
C THR A 240 -1.27 -27.61 1.66
N GLY A 241 -0.32 -27.27 2.53
CA GLY A 241 -0.04 -25.89 2.93
C GLY A 241 0.10 -24.87 1.80
N ASN A 242 0.82 -25.22 0.72
CA ASN A 242 0.95 -24.31 -0.43
C ASN A 242 -0.36 -24.13 -1.22
N LEU A 243 -1.22 -25.14 -1.28
CA LEU A 243 -2.49 -25.03 -2.01
C LEU A 243 -3.47 -24.14 -1.25
N GLU A 244 -3.64 -24.37 0.06
CA GLU A 244 -4.57 -23.58 0.88
C GLU A 244 -4.12 -22.13 1.03
N ALA A 245 -2.82 -21.88 1.23
CA ALA A 245 -2.27 -20.52 1.25
C ALA A 245 -2.56 -19.78 -0.07
N ARG A 246 -2.34 -20.43 -1.22
CA ARG A 246 -2.63 -19.88 -2.55
C ARG A 246 -4.11 -19.53 -2.71
N ILE A 247 -5.00 -20.44 -2.33
CA ILE A 247 -6.45 -20.27 -2.41
C ILE A 247 -6.89 -19.02 -1.60
N ALA A 248 -6.34 -18.82 -0.40
CA ALA A 248 -6.66 -17.64 0.40
C ALA A 248 -6.08 -16.33 -0.17
N GLY A 249 -4.83 -16.34 -0.64
CA GLY A 249 -4.23 -15.15 -1.26
C GLY A 249 -4.95 -14.74 -2.56
N ASP A 250 -5.36 -15.69 -3.40
CA ASP A 250 -6.17 -15.43 -4.59
C ASP A 250 -7.57 -14.89 -4.20
N ALA A 251 -8.06 -15.25 -3.01
CA ALA A 251 -9.24 -14.68 -2.38
C ALA A 251 -8.99 -13.36 -1.62
N THR A 252 -7.85 -12.72 -1.88
CA THR A 252 -7.41 -11.42 -1.34
C THR A 252 -7.13 -11.39 0.16
N ALA A 253 -6.80 -12.51 0.81
CA ALA A 253 -6.37 -12.49 2.21
C ALA A 253 -4.99 -11.82 2.38
N ASP A 254 -4.90 -10.87 3.32
CA ASP A 254 -3.62 -10.24 3.68
C ASP A 254 -2.78 -11.13 4.59
N VAL A 255 -3.46 -11.95 5.40
CA VAL A 255 -2.87 -12.89 6.34
C VAL A 255 -3.59 -14.23 6.21
N VAL A 256 -2.84 -15.33 6.21
CA VAL A 256 -3.42 -16.69 6.13
C VAL A 256 -2.98 -17.52 7.33
N GLY A 257 -3.96 -18.10 8.03
CA GLY A 257 -3.76 -18.90 9.25
C GLY A 257 -3.55 -20.40 8.95
N PHE A 258 -2.49 -20.97 9.52
CA PHE A 258 -2.23 -22.41 9.55
C PHE A 258 -2.10 -22.93 10.99
N SER A 259 -2.31 -24.22 11.18
CA SER A 259 -2.20 -24.82 12.51
C SER A 259 -0.76 -25.16 12.86
N GLY A 260 -0.38 -24.81 14.09
CA GLY A 260 0.86 -25.22 14.73
C GLY A 260 0.99 -26.73 14.96
N LEU A 261 -0.04 -27.53 14.67
CA LEU A 261 -0.02 -29.00 14.73
C LEU A 261 0.27 -29.66 13.37
N ALA A 262 0.38 -28.90 12.30
CA ALA A 262 0.71 -29.43 10.97
C ALA A 262 2.12 -30.07 10.96
N PRO A 263 2.41 -31.00 10.02
CA PRO A 263 3.78 -31.46 9.82
C PRO A 263 4.72 -30.27 9.48
N ILE A 264 5.95 -30.28 10.01
CA ILE A 264 6.96 -29.21 9.78
C ILE A 264 7.08 -28.85 8.29
N LYS A 265 7.14 -29.86 7.41
CA LYS A 265 7.24 -29.65 5.96
C LYS A 265 6.02 -28.94 5.38
N THR A 266 4.83 -29.16 5.93
CA THR A 266 3.60 -28.46 5.52
C THR A 266 3.65 -27.01 5.95
N MET A 267 4.08 -26.73 7.19
CA MET A 267 4.27 -25.37 7.71
C MET A 267 5.27 -24.58 6.87
N GLU A 268 6.44 -25.15 6.58
CA GLU A 268 7.46 -24.47 5.78
C GLU A 268 6.96 -24.15 4.37
N LYS A 269 6.28 -25.10 3.71
CA LYS A 269 5.65 -24.86 2.40
C LYS A 269 4.57 -23.78 2.45
N PHE A 270 3.77 -23.75 3.52
CA PHE A 270 2.74 -22.73 3.72
C PHE A 270 3.38 -21.34 3.83
N ILE A 271 4.37 -21.18 4.71
CA ILE A 271 5.08 -19.91 4.92
C ILE A 271 5.80 -19.44 3.65
N GLU A 272 6.45 -20.36 2.92
CA GLU A 272 7.07 -20.05 1.63
C GLU A 272 6.04 -19.59 0.59
N GLU A 273 4.87 -20.20 0.58
CA GLU A 273 3.83 -19.82 -0.37
C GLU A 273 3.24 -18.44 -0.05
N CYS A 274 2.95 -18.14 1.22
CA CYS A 274 2.54 -16.80 1.67
C CYS A 274 3.50 -15.71 1.15
N LYS A 275 4.82 -15.95 1.24
CA LYS A 275 5.84 -15.02 0.70
C LYS A 275 5.76 -14.82 -0.81
N LYS A 276 5.43 -15.86 -1.58
CA LYS A 276 5.28 -15.76 -3.05
C LYS A 276 4.03 -15.00 -3.45
N ILE A 277 2.97 -15.08 -2.66
CA ILE A 277 1.67 -14.46 -2.99
C ILE A 277 1.53 -13.05 -2.40
N GLY A 278 2.48 -12.63 -1.57
CA GLY A 278 2.44 -11.32 -0.92
C GLY A 278 1.53 -11.26 0.30
N ALA A 279 1.22 -12.41 0.92
CA ALA A 279 0.45 -12.50 2.16
C ALA A 279 1.37 -12.81 3.36
N LEU A 280 0.93 -12.45 4.56
CA LEU A 280 1.59 -12.83 5.81
C LEU A 280 1.11 -14.20 6.29
N SER A 281 1.99 -14.95 6.91
CA SER A 281 1.69 -16.25 7.51
C SER A 281 1.39 -16.12 9.00
N LEU A 282 0.27 -16.69 9.45
CA LEU A 282 -0.12 -16.76 10.86
C LEU A 282 -0.11 -18.21 11.33
N MET A 283 0.65 -18.51 12.38
CA MET A 283 0.69 -19.82 13.02
C MET A 283 -0.20 -19.82 14.28
N ASP A 284 -1.32 -20.54 14.23
CA ASP A 284 -2.21 -20.73 15.39
C ASP A 284 -1.69 -21.88 16.27
N THR A 285 -1.38 -21.58 17.53
CA THR A 285 -0.86 -22.57 18.48
C THR A 285 -1.93 -23.30 19.29
N LEU A 286 -3.20 -23.26 18.90
CA LEU A 286 -4.27 -23.98 19.57
C LEU A 286 -3.93 -25.47 19.69
N ASN A 287 -3.96 -25.97 20.93
CA ASN A 287 -3.60 -27.34 21.32
C ASN A 287 -2.12 -27.73 21.08
N VAL A 288 -1.24 -26.78 20.77
CA VAL A 288 0.20 -27.02 20.73
C VAL A 288 0.76 -27.00 22.15
N LEU A 289 1.42 -28.08 22.56
CA LEU A 289 2.00 -28.22 23.91
C LEU A 289 3.20 -27.28 24.13
N ASP A 290 4.12 -27.25 23.17
CA ASP A 290 5.33 -26.42 23.23
C ASP A 290 5.56 -25.72 21.87
N PRO A 291 5.06 -24.48 21.71
CA PRO A 291 5.30 -23.70 20.49
C PRO A 291 6.79 -23.42 20.26
N VAL A 292 7.60 -23.26 21.32
CA VAL A 292 9.03 -22.96 21.24
C VAL A 292 9.80 -24.12 20.59
N GLU A 293 9.44 -25.36 20.92
CA GLU A 293 10.02 -26.55 20.31
C GLU A 293 9.75 -26.59 18.80
N ILE A 294 8.51 -26.31 18.37
CA ILE A 294 8.12 -26.29 16.95
C ILE A 294 8.85 -25.18 16.22
N LEU A 295 8.85 -23.97 16.78
CA LEU A 295 9.57 -22.83 16.22
C LEU A 295 11.06 -23.17 16.05
N THR A 296 11.70 -23.83 17.00
CA THR A 296 13.12 -24.22 16.90
C THR A 296 13.39 -25.16 15.71
N LYS A 297 12.43 -26.04 15.38
CA LYS A 297 12.55 -26.98 14.25
C LYS A 297 12.32 -26.33 12.89
N LEU A 298 11.55 -25.24 12.82
CA LEU A 298 11.25 -24.53 11.57
C LEU A 298 12.47 -23.77 11.05
N LYS A 299 12.84 -23.97 9.78
CA LYS A 299 13.90 -23.17 9.12
C LYS A 299 13.42 -21.77 8.76
N ILE A 300 12.13 -21.64 8.46
CA ILE A 300 11.49 -20.38 8.10
C ILE A 300 10.41 -20.12 9.14
N LYS A 301 10.47 -18.96 9.79
CA LYS A 301 9.51 -18.58 10.84
C LYS A 301 8.25 -17.95 10.22
N PRO A 302 7.08 -18.11 10.87
CA PRO A 302 5.88 -17.39 10.47
C PRO A 302 6.02 -15.89 10.75
N ASP A 303 5.20 -15.08 10.09
CA ASP A 303 5.17 -13.62 10.27
C ASP A 303 4.39 -13.23 11.54
N ILE A 304 3.40 -14.04 11.90
CA ILE A 304 2.56 -13.89 13.09
C ILE A 304 2.51 -15.24 13.82
N LEU A 305 2.69 -15.22 15.14
CA LEU A 305 2.42 -16.36 16.01
C LEU A 305 1.26 -16.03 16.93
N GLU A 306 0.19 -16.81 16.86
CA GLU A 306 -0.99 -16.67 17.71
C GLU A 306 -0.94 -17.66 18.88
N LEU A 307 -0.81 -17.12 20.08
CA LEU A 307 -0.87 -17.86 21.33
C LEU A 307 -2.32 -18.03 21.75
N HIS A 308 -2.93 -19.09 21.24
CA HIS A 308 -4.36 -19.38 21.38
C HIS A 308 -4.63 -20.31 22.56
N ARG A 309 -5.31 -19.80 23.60
CA ARG A 309 -5.82 -20.63 24.70
C ARG A 309 -7.12 -21.31 24.31
N ALA A 310 -7.23 -22.62 24.57
CA ALA A 310 -8.49 -23.33 24.42
C ALA A 310 -9.56 -22.76 25.38
N ILE A 311 -10.80 -22.67 24.89
CA ILE A 311 -11.94 -22.10 25.62
C ILE A 311 -12.23 -22.87 26.92
N ASP A 312 -11.92 -24.17 26.95
CA ASP A 312 -12.20 -25.06 28.09
C ASP A 312 -11.21 -24.93 29.26
N VAL A 313 -10.12 -24.16 29.11
CA VAL A 313 -9.08 -23.93 30.15
C VAL A 313 -8.99 -22.45 30.57
N GLU A 314 -10.04 -21.65 30.34
CA GLU A 314 -10.10 -20.21 30.66
C GLU A 314 -9.96 -19.87 32.15
N HIS A 315 -10.00 -20.85 33.06
CA HIS A 315 -10.01 -20.62 34.52
C HIS A 315 -8.62 -20.69 35.19
N GLU A 316 -7.56 -21.05 34.45
CA GLU A 316 -6.18 -21.09 34.96
C GLU A 316 -5.45 -19.74 34.73
N GLU A 317 -4.54 -19.38 35.64
CA GLU A 317 -3.79 -18.11 35.63
C GLU A 317 -3.09 -17.85 34.29
N TYR A 318 -2.94 -16.56 33.94
CA TYR A 318 -2.55 -16.03 32.63
C TYR A 318 -1.16 -16.48 32.16
N ALA A 319 -1.05 -17.71 31.64
CA ALA A 319 0.13 -18.17 30.94
C ALA A 319 -0.04 -17.93 29.43
N TRP A 320 0.20 -16.70 28.95
CA TRP A 320 0.32 -16.41 27.51
C TRP A 320 1.66 -16.92 26.93
N GLY A 321 2.12 -18.09 27.38
CA GLY A 321 3.42 -18.64 27.03
C GLY A 321 4.63 -17.77 27.44
N ASN A 322 5.81 -18.15 26.92
CA ASN A 322 7.06 -17.41 27.11
C ASN A 322 7.32 -16.46 25.93
N ILE A 323 6.56 -15.37 25.86
CA ILE A 323 6.69 -14.33 24.81
C ILE A 323 8.14 -13.84 24.62
N PRO A 324 8.93 -13.57 25.69
CA PRO A 324 10.33 -13.17 25.53
C PRO A 324 11.20 -14.18 24.78
N GLU A 325 10.98 -15.48 24.99
CA GLU A 325 11.73 -16.54 24.30
C GLU A 325 11.30 -16.68 22.85
N ILE A 326 10.00 -16.65 22.58
CA ILE A 326 9.44 -16.64 21.22
C ILE A 326 10.02 -15.48 20.41
N ARG A 327 10.07 -14.27 21.00
CA ARG A 327 10.62 -13.08 20.34
C ARG A 327 12.10 -13.24 19.98
N LYS A 328 12.89 -13.91 20.83
CA LYS A 328 14.30 -14.23 20.51
C LYS A 328 14.42 -15.18 19.31
N LEU A 329 13.49 -16.12 19.15
CA LEU A 329 13.51 -17.11 18.06
C LEU A 329 12.96 -16.59 16.74
N CYS A 330 11.96 -15.70 16.78
CA CYS A 330 11.23 -15.22 15.62
C CYS A 330 11.57 -13.79 15.20
N GLY A 331 12.35 -13.06 16.00
CA GLY A 331 12.80 -11.70 15.69
C GLY A 331 11.63 -10.72 15.62
N ASN A 332 11.30 -10.30 14.40
CA ASN A 332 10.28 -9.28 14.12
C ASN A 332 8.87 -9.84 13.92
N ALA A 333 8.64 -11.13 14.12
CA ALA A 333 7.30 -11.70 14.05
C ALA A 333 6.37 -11.05 15.09
N LEU A 334 5.13 -10.81 14.69
CA LEU A 334 4.10 -10.29 15.58
C LEU A 334 3.57 -11.41 16.46
N ILE A 335 3.30 -11.10 17.73
CA ILE A 335 2.74 -12.06 18.68
C ILE A 335 1.28 -11.69 18.94
N ALA A 336 0.37 -12.55 18.50
CA ALA A 336 -1.05 -12.45 18.78
C ALA A 336 -1.40 -13.26 20.03
N VAL A 337 -2.36 -12.77 20.83
CA VAL A 337 -2.89 -13.51 21.98
C VAL A 337 -4.41 -13.63 21.88
N ALA A 338 -4.90 -14.85 22.05
CA ALA A 338 -6.31 -15.20 21.91
C ALA A 338 -6.80 -16.07 23.09
N GLY A 339 -8.12 -16.13 23.25
CA GLY A 339 -8.79 -16.89 24.30
C GLY A 339 -9.17 -16.04 25.52
N GLY A 340 -10.47 -15.79 25.69
CA GLY A 340 -11.02 -15.15 26.89
C GLY A 340 -10.66 -13.68 27.14
N ILE A 341 -10.04 -12.97 26.20
CA ILE A 341 -9.62 -11.58 26.41
C ILE A 341 -10.83 -10.64 26.60
N ARG A 342 -10.68 -9.72 27.56
CA ARG A 342 -11.66 -8.72 27.99
C ARG A 342 -10.91 -7.40 28.21
N VAL A 343 -11.60 -6.26 28.14
CA VAL A 343 -10.97 -4.94 28.35
C VAL A 343 -10.10 -4.88 29.62
N LYS A 344 -10.51 -5.56 30.70
CA LYS A 344 -9.77 -5.59 31.97
C LYS A 344 -8.38 -6.26 31.92
N ASN A 345 -8.12 -7.16 30.97
CA ASN A 345 -6.86 -7.91 30.91
C ASN A 345 -5.96 -7.54 29.71
N VAL A 346 -6.36 -6.56 28.90
CA VAL A 346 -5.57 -6.02 27.78
C VAL A 346 -4.20 -5.50 28.25
N ASP A 347 -4.15 -4.72 29.33
CA ASP A 347 -2.88 -4.16 29.83
C ASP A 347 -1.87 -5.25 30.17
N ALA A 348 -2.34 -6.36 30.74
CA ALA A 348 -1.48 -7.46 31.12
C ALA A 348 -0.97 -8.19 29.88
N ALA A 349 -1.80 -8.38 28.85
CA ALA A 349 -1.38 -8.96 27.57
C ALA A 349 -0.32 -8.09 26.87
N LEU A 350 -0.54 -6.77 26.80
CA LEU A 350 0.41 -5.84 26.20
C LEU A 350 1.73 -5.78 26.98
N LYS A 351 1.67 -5.77 28.33
CA LYS A 351 2.86 -5.83 29.18
C LYS A 351 3.65 -7.14 29.03
N ALA A 352 2.96 -8.25 28.74
CA ALA A 352 3.62 -9.51 28.42
C ALA A 352 4.30 -9.49 27.04
N GLY A 353 4.01 -8.49 26.21
CA GLY A 353 4.62 -8.27 24.90
C GLY A 353 3.77 -8.74 23.72
N ALA A 354 2.45 -8.80 23.88
CA ALA A 354 1.55 -9.03 22.74
C ALA A 354 1.51 -7.83 21.80
N ASP A 355 1.55 -8.11 20.50
CA ASP A 355 1.44 -7.14 19.41
C ASP A 355 0.01 -7.09 18.84
N ILE A 356 -0.75 -8.19 18.93
CA ILE A 356 -2.13 -8.30 18.45
C ILE A 356 -3.01 -8.88 19.57
N ILE A 357 -4.16 -8.25 19.80
CA ILE A 357 -5.16 -8.68 20.78
C ILE A 357 -6.37 -9.24 20.02
N VAL A 358 -6.57 -10.56 20.10
CA VAL A 358 -7.66 -11.25 19.38
C VAL A 358 -8.92 -11.31 20.23
N VAL A 359 -10.03 -10.80 19.69
CA VAL A 359 -11.30 -10.67 20.41
C VAL A 359 -12.49 -11.05 19.53
N GLY A 360 -13.13 -12.17 19.85
CA GLY A 360 -14.39 -12.59 19.23
C GLY A 360 -15.63 -12.05 19.97
N ARG A 361 -16.30 -12.93 20.74
CA ARG A 361 -17.62 -12.68 21.36
C ARG A 361 -17.71 -11.41 22.22
N ALA A 362 -16.62 -10.94 22.81
CA ALA A 362 -16.63 -9.72 23.61
C ALA A 362 -16.99 -8.47 22.79
N ILE A 363 -16.78 -8.52 21.47
CA ILE A 363 -17.18 -7.49 20.50
C ILE A 363 -18.39 -7.97 19.70
N THR A 364 -18.31 -9.16 19.09
CA THR A 364 -19.32 -9.62 18.10
C THR A 364 -20.69 -10.00 18.69
N ALA A 365 -20.77 -10.18 20.01
CA ALA A 365 -22.02 -10.39 20.74
C ALA A 365 -22.39 -9.21 21.65
N ALA A 366 -21.66 -8.09 21.59
CA ALA A 366 -22.00 -6.90 22.36
C ALA A 366 -23.29 -6.24 21.83
N LYS A 367 -24.04 -5.61 22.73
CA LYS A 367 -25.20 -4.78 22.34
C LYS A 367 -24.76 -3.56 21.53
N ASP A 368 -23.61 -2.99 21.89
CA ASP A 368 -22.94 -1.90 21.18
C ASP A 368 -21.55 -2.38 20.71
N ILE A 369 -21.50 -2.86 19.47
CA ILE A 369 -20.28 -3.38 18.83
C ILE A 369 -19.22 -2.27 18.68
N ALA A 370 -19.64 -1.07 18.28
CA ALA A 370 -18.74 0.05 18.05
C ALA A 370 -18.11 0.52 19.37
N GLY A 371 -18.93 0.69 20.42
CA GLY A 371 -18.47 1.03 21.76
C GLY A 371 -17.55 -0.04 22.35
N ALA A 372 -17.89 -1.33 22.18
CA ALA A 372 -17.04 -2.41 22.64
C ALA A 372 -15.65 -2.38 21.97
N ALA A 373 -15.59 -2.25 20.64
CA ALA A 373 -14.32 -2.15 19.92
C ALA A 373 -13.51 -0.90 20.32
N ARG A 374 -14.15 0.28 20.46
CA ARG A 374 -13.49 1.50 20.94
C ARG A 374 -12.90 1.34 22.34
N ALA A 375 -13.59 0.64 23.24
CA ALA A 375 -13.09 0.40 24.59
C ALA A 375 -11.79 -0.42 24.58
N PHE A 376 -11.66 -1.40 23.67
CA PHE A 376 -10.40 -2.12 23.48
C PHE A 376 -9.31 -1.20 22.91
N LEU A 377 -9.59 -0.46 21.83
CA LEU A 377 -8.63 0.46 21.21
C LEU A 377 -8.10 1.51 22.20
N GLN A 378 -9.00 2.13 22.96
CA GLN A 378 -8.63 3.09 24.01
C GLN A 378 -7.75 2.46 25.06
N LYS A 379 -8.06 1.23 25.49
CA LYS A 379 -7.27 0.51 26.47
C LYS A 379 -5.88 0.14 25.95
N MET A 380 -5.76 -0.07 24.65
CA MET A 380 -4.49 -0.32 23.96
C MET A 380 -3.69 0.97 23.71
N GLY A 381 -4.22 2.15 24.03
CA GLY A 381 -3.56 3.43 23.77
C GLY A 381 -3.58 3.85 22.30
N VAL A 382 -4.49 3.29 21.50
CA VAL A 382 -4.70 3.72 20.10
C VAL A 382 -5.60 4.95 20.13
N GLU A 383 -5.02 6.13 19.88
CA GLU A 383 -5.79 7.38 19.76
C GLU A 383 -6.65 7.36 18.49
N GLU A 384 -7.86 7.92 18.55
CA GLU A 384 -8.67 8.18 17.34
C GLU A 384 -7.92 9.21 16.49
N VAL A 385 -7.24 8.75 15.45
CA VAL A 385 -6.58 9.65 14.49
C VAL A 385 -7.70 10.36 13.72
N ASP A 386 -7.80 11.67 13.94
CA ASP A 386 -8.72 12.55 13.24
C ASP A 386 -8.44 12.47 11.73
N GLN A 387 -9.35 11.84 10.99
CA GLN A 387 -9.18 11.53 9.55
C GLN A 387 -9.09 12.77 8.66
N PHE A 388 -9.30 13.97 9.22
CA PHE A 388 -9.22 15.25 8.51
C PHE A 388 -7.79 15.77 8.29
N ARG A 389 -6.75 15.13 8.82
CA ARG A 389 -5.37 15.64 8.73
C ARG A 389 -4.61 15.31 7.44
N VAL A 390 -5.23 14.63 6.47
CA VAL A 390 -4.57 14.21 5.21
C VAL A 390 -5.25 14.86 4.00
N MET A 391 -5.26 16.18 3.91
CA MET A 391 -5.63 16.88 2.66
C MET A 391 -4.88 18.20 2.39
N THR A 392 -3.87 18.54 3.19
CA THR A 392 -3.13 19.79 2.97
C THR A 392 -1.65 19.48 3.02
N ASP A 393 -1.07 19.17 1.86
CA ASP A 393 0.30 19.46 1.46
C ASP A 393 0.54 18.82 0.08
N PHE A 394 -0.10 19.40 -0.95
CA PHE A 394 0.27 19.23 -2.36
C PHE A 394 0.55 20.59 -2.98
#